data_AF-A0A1G4KBL2-F1
#
_entry.id   AF-A0A1G4KBL2-F1
#
_cell.length_a   1.000
_cell.length_b   1.000
_cell.length_c   1.000
_cell.angle_alpha   90.00
_cell.angle_beta   90.00
_cell.angle_gamma   90.00
#
_symmetry.space_group_name_H-M   'P 1'
#
loop_
_entity.id
_entity.type
_entity.pdbx_description
1 polymer ?
#
loop_
_entity_poly.entity_id
_entity_poly.type
_entity_poly.pdbx_seq_one_letter_code
_entity_poly.pdbx_strand_id
1 'polypeptide(L)'
;MGYGIWVLALVLLEWLVIRVILVIPLFGIQNDGIMGAGGVKVKSGTGANSAGLRLFVFLGSGGHTGEMLRLLDNYKDELLRPGTKLIVGSSDEESLTRFHHSLGPQLAQQVQVTVCRFGKAREVGASKLESVRSILHTLAKAIWTVTWIKWQFVGQPHLVLLNGPGTCCIIAGWLKLLEIITMTRSKIVYVESLARTDSLSMSGKILYPLVDEFVVQWSELCEVYERAQCFGILV
;
A
#
# COMPACT_ATOMS: atom_id res chain seq x y z
N MET A 1 -12.48 -2.97 44.96
CA MET A 1 -12.15 -3.67 43.69
C MET A 1 -12.49 -2.89 42.41
N GLY A 2 -13.16 -1.73 42.45
CA GLY A 2 -13.59 -1.02 41.22
C GLY A 2 -12.53 -0.16 40.51
N TYR A 3 -11.59 0.45 41.23
CA TYR A 3 -10.63 1.40 40.64
C TYR A 3 -9.60 0.74 39.71
N GLY A 4 -9.24 -0.52 39.94
CA GLY A 4 -8.24 -1.22 39.14
C GLY A 4 -8.65 -1.39 37.67
N ILE A 5 -9.94 -1.66 37.41
CA ILE A 5 -10.47 -1.80 36.06
C ILE A 5 -10.39 -0.47 35.30
N TRP A 6 -10.73 0.64 35.97
CA TRP A 6 -10.67 1.97 35.37
C TRP A 6 -9.25 2.43 35.08
N VAL A 7 -8.31 2.17 36.00
CA VAL A 7 -6.88 2.47 35.77
C VAL A 7 -6.35 1.67 34.58
N LEU A 8 -6.67 0.37 34.47
CA LEU A 8 -6.28 -0.44 33.32
C LEU A 8 -6.88 0.07 32.01
N ALA A 9 -8.17 0.44 32.02
CA ALA A 9 -8.84 0.99 30.84
C ALA A 9 -8.19 2.30 30.36
N LEU A 10 -7.82 3.20 31.29
CA LEU A 10 -7.13 4.45 30.97
C LEU A 10 -5.74 4.21 30.38
N VAL A 11 -4.95 3.31 30.96
CA VAL A 11 -3.62 2.97 30.45
C VAL A 11 -3.71 2.36 29.04
N LEU A 12 -4.68 1.49 28.79
CA LEU A 12 -4.91 0.91 27.47
C LEU A 12 -5.36 1.95 26.44
N LEU A 13 -6.21 2.90 26.84
CA LEU A 13 -6.65 3.99 25.99
C LEU A 13 -5.50 4.92 25.63
N GLU A 14 -4.69 5.34 26.61
CA GLU A 14 -3.50 6.17 26.40
C GLU A 14 -2.52 5.49 25.46
N TRP A 15 -2.22 4.21 25.71
CA TRP A 15 -1.39 3.40 24.84
C TRP A 15 -1.95 3.36 23.41
N LEU A 16 -3.26 3.16 23.24
CA LEU A 16 -3.90 3.11 21.92
C LEU A 16 -3.78 4.45 21.19
N VAL A 17 -4.00 5.58 21.88
CA VAL A 17 -3.88 6.93 21.30
C VAL A 17 -2.44 7.18 20.84
N ILE A 18 -1.45 6.88 21.69
CA ILE A 18 -0.03 7.00 21.33
C ILE A 18 0.28 6.15 20.10
N ARG A 19 -0.23 4.90 20.05
CA ARG A 19 -0.02 4.00 18.91
C ARG A 19 -0.64 4.54 17.62
N VAL A 20 -1.86 5.08 17.67
CA VAL A 20 -2.51 5.71 16.52
C VAL A 20 -1.67 6.88 16.00
N ILE A 21 -1.18 7.73 16.90
CA ILE A 21 -0.34 8.88 16.54
C ILE A 21 0.96 8.45 15.87
N LEU A 22 1.61 7.39 16.37
CA LEU A 22 2.87 6.89 15.82
C LEU A 22 2.72 6.14 14.48
N VAL A 23 1.56 5.52 14.24
CA VAL A 23 1.32 4.70 13.03
C VAL A 23 0.78 5.53 11.88
N ILE A 24 -0.12 6.49 12.15
CA ILE A 24 -0.76 7.29 11.11
C ILE A 24 0.18 8.42 10.68
N PRO A 25 0.66 8.43 9.42
CA PRO A 25 1.65 9.42 8.95
C PRO A 25 1.16 10.87 8.98
N LEU A 26 -0.15 11.12 9.02
CA LEU A 26 -0.74 12.45 9.18
C LEU A 26 -0.15 13.23 10.37
N PHE A 27 0.21 12.57 11.46
CA PHE A 27 0.73 13.25 12.66
C PHE A 27 2.21 13.64 12.55
N GLY A 28 2.85 13.44 11.39
CA GLY A 28 4.18 13.97 11.09
C GLY A 28 5.34 13.25 11.80
N ILE A 29 5.08 12.17 12.55
CA ILE A 29 6.15 11.39 13.20
C ILE A 29 6.72 10.40 12.18
N GLN A 30 7.68 10.90 11.38
CA GLN A 30 8.57 10.07 10.56
C GLN A 30 9.55 9.34 11.49
N ASN A 31 9.19 8.12 11.88
CA ASN A 31 10.03 7.30 12.75
C ASN A 31 10.96 6.41 11.93
N ASP A 32 11.70 7.01 10.99
CA ASP A 32 12.66 6.33 10.11
C ASP A 32 13.79 5.64 10.91
N GLY A 33 13.96 6.05 12.17
CA GLY A 33 14.92 5.48 13.12
C GLY A 33 14.63 4.05 13.60
N ILE A 34 13.40 3.55 13.50
CA ILE A 34 13.07 2.16 13.90
C ILE A 34 13.37 1.15 12.77
N MET A 35 13.65 1.63 11.56
CA MET A 35 14.14 0.83 10.44
C MET A 35 15.60 1.12 10.08
N GLY A 36 16.48 1.44 11.05
CA GLY A 36 17.93 1.52 10.77
C GLY A 36 18.33 2.40 9.57
N ALA A 37 17.48 3.34 9.18
CA ALA A 37 17.64 4.21 8.03
C ALA A 37 17.73 5.65 8.55
N GLY A 38 18.77 5.89 9.35
CA GLY A 38 19.18 7.25 9.66
C GLY A 38 19.62 7.93 8.37
N GLY A 39 18.80 8.85 7.87
CA GLY A 39 19.12 9.79 6.80
C GLY A 39 19.46 9.13 5.47
N VAL A 40 18.53 9.22 4.50
CA VAL A 40 18.89 9.07 3.08
C VAL A 40 19.76 10.26 2.69
N LYS A 41 21.06 10.19 3.03
CA LYS A 41 22.09 10.61 2.09
C LYS A 41 22.15 9.48 1.08
N VAL A 42 21.78 9.78 -0.16
CA VAL A 42 22.08 8.93 -1.31
C VAL A 42 23.59 8.73 -1.34
N LYS A 43 24.06 7.66 -0.69
CA LYS A 43 25.39 7.12 -0.89
C LYS A 43 25.23 6.02 -1.91
N SER A 44 25.67 6.29 -3.13
CA SER A 44 26.15 5.24 -4.03
C SER A 44 27.17 4.42 -3.25
N GLY A 45 26.79 3.19 -2.91
CA GLY A 45 27.52 2.36 -1.95
C GLY A 45 27.18 0.91 -2.19
N THR A 46 27.94 0.31 -3.09
CA THR A 46 28.10 -1.13 -3.26
C THR A 46 28.33 -1.82 -1.90
N GLY A 47 27.59 -2.91 -1.63
CA GLY A 47 28.02 -3.93 -0.67
C GLY A 47 27.31 -4.04 0.68
N ALA A 48 25.99 -3.82 0.76
CA ALA A 48 25.21 -4.34 1.89
C ALA A 48 24.52 -5.65 1.48
N ASN A 49 24.79 -6.73 2.22
CA ASN A 49 24.19 -8.06 2.06
C ASN A 49 22.66 -7.90 1.96
N SER A 50 22.11 -7.90 0.74
CA SER A 50 20.80 -7.29 0.50
C SER A 50 19.71 -8.26 0.94
N ALA A 51 19.16 -8.04 2.14
CA ALA A 51 17.91 -8.67 2.51
C ALA A 51 16.89 -8.46 1.38
N GLY A 52 16.28 -9.56 0.93
CA GLY A 52 15.28 -9.55 -0.15
C GLY A 52 14.12 -8.62 0.21
N LEU A 53 13.73 -7.75 -0.73
CA LEU A 53 12.59 -6.85 -0.55
C LEU A 53 11.29 -7.65 -0.71
N ARG A 54 10.31 -7.41 0.17
CA ARG A 54 8.94 -7.88 -0.05
C ARG A 54 8.11 -6.76 -0.61
N LEU A 55 7.82 -6.84 -1.89
CA LEU A 55 7.08 -5.83 -2.61
C LEU A 55 5.63 -6.31 -2.78
N PHE A 56 4.67 -5.53 -2.34
CA PHE A 56 3.27 -5.70 -2.74
C PHE A 56 2.85 -4.61 -3.69
N VAL A 57 2.26 -5.00 -4.82
CA VAL A 57 1.73 -4.09 -5.83
C VAL A 57 0.26 -4.44 -6.04
N PHE A 58 -0.61 -3.42 -5.96
CA PHE A 58 -2.01 -3.58 -6.34
C PHE A 58 -2.26 -3.03 -7.75
N LEU A 59 -2.76 -3.89 -8.63
CA LEU A 59 -3.18 -3.57 -9.99
C LEU A 59 -4.66 -3.20 -9.99
N GLY A 60 -4.94 -1.89 -10.01
CA GLY A 60 -6.29 -1.37 -10.21
C GLY A 60 -6.78 -1.62 -11.64
N SER A 61 -8.09 -1.80 -11.83
CA SER A 61 -8.65 -2.08 -13.15
C SER A 61 -8.38 -0.97 -14.18
N GLY A 62 -8.17 -1.35 -15.45
CA GLY A 62 -8.10 -0.42 -16.59
C GLY A 62 -6.81 0.41 -16.63
N GLY A 63 -6.93 1.74 -16.64
CA GLY A 63 -5.82 2.69 -16.76
C GLY A 63 -4.79 2.56 -15.63
N HIS A 64 -5.25 2.33 -14.40
CA HIS A 64 -4.40 2.15 -13.22
C HIS A 64 -3.43 0.97 -13.32
N THR A 65 -3.84 -0.13 -13.97
CA THR A 65 -2.91 -1.22 -14.27
C THR A 65 -1.81 -0.76 -15.20
N GLY A 66 -2.15 0.03 -16.24
CA GLY A 66 -1.14 0.58 -17.14
C GLY A 66 -0.12 1.46 -16.41
N GLU A 67 -0.62 2.33 -15.53
CA GLU A 67 0.21 3.20 -14.70
C GLU A 67 1.17 2.38 -13.81
N MET A 68 0.66 1.38 -13.08
CA MET A 68 1.49 0.54 -12.22
C MET A 68 2.50 -0.31 -12.99
N LEU A 69 2.13 -0.84 -14.15
CA LEU A 69 3.06 -1.64 -14.97
C LEU A 69 4.22 -0.79 -15.49
N ARG A 70 3.94 0.45 -15.91
CA ARG A 70 4.99 1.39 -16.34
C ARG A 70 5.88 1.80 -15.19
N LEU A 71 5.32 2.08 -14.01
CA LEU A 71 6.11 2.36 -12.81
C LEU A 71 7.08 1.21 -12.50
N LEU A 72 6.60 -0.02 -12.55
CA LEU A 72 7.43 -1.20 -12.29
C LEU A 72 8.51 -1.41 -13.33
N ASP A 73 8.24 -1.16 -14.61
CA ASP A 73 9.25 -1.29 -15.67
C ASP A 73 10.32 -0.18 -15.58
N ASN A 74 9.90 1.06 -15.27
CA ASN A 74 10.79 2.21 -15.12
C ASN A 74 11.77 2.06 -13.93
N TYR A 75 11.34 1.39 -12.86
CA TYR A 75 12.11 1.24 -11.61
C TYR A 75 12.44 -0.22 -11.29
N LYS A 76 12.58 -1.06 -12.31
CA LYS A 76 12.78 -2.51 -12.13
C LYS A 76 14.11 -2.83 -11.44
N ASP A 77 15.16 -2.05 -11.69
CA ASP A 77 16.48 -2.32 -11.13
C ASP A 77 16.50 -2.09 -9.61
N GLU A 78 15.66 -1.18 -9.11
CA GLU A 78 15.49 -0.89 -7.70
C GLU A 78 14.43 -1.77 -7.03
N LEU A 79 13.25 -1.90 -7.67
CA LEU A 79 12.07 -2.54 -7.10
C LEU A 79 12.05 -4.06 -7.29
N LEU A 80 12.68 -4.56 -8.34
CA LEU A 80 12.60 -5.96 -8.81
C LEU A 80 13.97 -6.63 -8.86
N ARG A 81 14.91 -6.16 -8.04
CA ARG A 81 16.24 -6.76 -7.88
C ARG A 81 16.19 -8.24 -7.50
N PRO A 82 17.24 -9.04 -7.82
CA PRO A 82 17.32 -10.44 -7.44
C PRO A 82 17.06 -10.67 -5.95
N GLY A 83 16.24 -11.67 -5.63
CA GLY A 83 15.84 -11.98 -4.24
C GLY A 83 14.62 -11.20 -3.74
N THR A 84 14.04 -10.31 -4.55
CA THR A 84 12.73 -9.71 -4.27
C THR A 84 11.63 -10.76 -4.31
N LYS A 85 10.69 -10.68 -3.35
CA LYS A 85 9.44 -11.43 -3.37
C LYS A 85 8.31 -10.47 -3.71
N LEU A 86 7.73 -10.62 -4.90
CA LEU A 86 6.67 -9.76 -5.41
C LEU A 86 5.30 -10.42 -5.16
N ILE A 87 4.42 -9.70 -4.48
CA ILE A 87 3.02 -10.07 -4.30
C ILE A 87 2.17 -9.12 -5.16
N VAL A 88 1.46 -9.67 -6.15
CA VAL A 88 0.61 -8.88 -7.06
C VAL A 88 -0.85 -9.07 -6.67
N GLY A 89 -1.49 -8.01 -6.19
CA GLY A 89 -2.93 -7.94 -6.02
C GLY A 89 -3.60 -7.48 -7.31
N SER A 90 -4.69 -8.12 -7.73
CA SER A 90 -5.51 -7.62 -8.86
C SER A 90 -7.00 -7.71 -8.57
N SER A 91 -7.76 -6.78 -9.16
CA SER A 91 -9.22 -6.76 -9.13
C SER A 91 -9.90 -7.48 -10.30
N ASP A 92 -9.16 -7.78 -11.38
CA ASP A 92 -9.67 -8.51 -12.55
C ASP A 92 -8.57 -9.33 -13.25
N GLU A 93 -9.00 -10.32 -14.05
CA GLU A 93 -8.09 -11.22 -14.77
C GLU A 93 -7.40 -10.53 -15.96
N GLU A 94 -8.01 -9.47 -16.53
CA GLU A 94 -7.42 -8.72 -17.63
C GLU A 94 -6.13 -8.01 -17.17
N SER A 95 -6.18 -7.39 -16.00
CA SER A 95 -5.04 -6.72 -15.37
C SER A 95 -3.90 -7.69 -15.06
N LEU A 96 -4.24 -8.92 -14.61
CA LEU A 96 -3.24 -9.98 -14.41
C LEU A 96 -2.63 -10.46 -15.73
N THR A 97 -3.45 -10.62 -16.76
CA THR A 97 -2.97 -11.03 -18.09
C THR A 97 -2.00 -10.00 -18.65
N ARG A 98 -2.31 -8.70 -18.50
CA ARG A 98 -1.40 -7.61 -18.87
C ARG A 98 -0.10 -7.64 -18.09
N PHE A 99 -0.16 -7.87 -16.77
CA PHE A 99 1.04 -8.04 -15.95
C PHE A 99 1.93 -9.19 -16.43
N HIS A 100 1.35 -10.37 -16.67
CA HIS A 100 2.09 -11.53 -17.15
C HIS A 100 2.66 -11.32 -18.55
N HIS A 101 1.97 -10.60 -19.42
CA HIS A 101 2.46 -10.28 -20.76
C HIS A 101 3.59 -9.26 -20.73
N SER A 102 3.47 -8.20 -19.91
CA SER A 102 4.45 -7.10 -19.86
C SER A 102 5.70 -7.43 -19.06
N LEU A 103 5.55 -7.96 -17.84
CA LEU A 103 6.65 -8.16 -16.89
C LEU A 103 6.95 -9.64 -16.62
N GLY A 104 6.02 -10.54 -16.93
CA GLY A 104 6.15 -11.98 -16.63
C GLY A 104 7.43 -12.64 -17.16
N PRO A 105 7.82 -12.46 -18.44
CA PRO A 105 9.02 -13.11 -19.00
C PRO A 105 10.31 -12.65 -18.33
N GLN A 106 10.37 -11.38 -17.93
CA GLN A 106 11.55 -10.78 -17.30
C GLN A 106 11.66 -11.19 -15.83
N LEU A 107 10.53 -11.31 -15.13
CA LEU A 107 10.49 -11.65 -13.70
C LEU A 107 10.71 -13.14 -13.41
N ALA A 108 10.41 -14.04 -14.36
CA ALA A 108 10.40 -15.49 -14.15
C ALA A 108 11.73 -16.08 -13.66
N GLN A 109 12.86 -15.40 -13.93
CA GLN A 109 14.19 -15.88 -13.57
C GLN A 109 14.79 -15.20 -12.33
N GLN A 110 14.21 -14.08 -11.88
CA GLN A 110 14.85 -13.18 -10.90
C GLN A 110 14.03 -12.95 -9.62
N VAL A 111 12.70 -13.08 -9.71
CA VAL A 111 11.77 -12.66 -8.64
C VAL A 111 10.73 -13.74 -8.39
N GLN A 112 10.49 -14.05 -7.11
CA GLN A 112 9.38 -14.93 -6.75
C GLN A 112 8.06 -14.15 -6.78
N VAL A 113 7.21 -14.45 -7.75
CA VAL A 113 5.90 -13.79 -7.92
C VAL A 113 4.78 -14.62 -7.28
N THR A 114 3.94 -13.98 -6.46
CA THR A 114 2.72 -14.56 -5.89
C THR A 114 1.52 -13.67 -6.22
N VAL A 115 0.46 -14.25 -6.78
CA VAL A 115 -0.72 -13.49 -7.20
C VAL A 115 -1.86 -13.64 -6.21
N CYS A 116 -2.50 -12.52 -5.85
CA CYS A 116 -3.65 -12.45 -4.95
C CYS A 116 -4.83 -11.77 -5.65
N ARG A 117 -6.02 -12.35 -5.53
CA ARG A 117 -7.24 -11.83 -6.17
C ARG A 117 -8.11 -11.09 -5.17
N PHE A 118 -8.33 -9.81 -5.45
CA PHE A 118 -9.31 -8.97 -4.78
C PHE A 118 -10.61 -9.00 -5.59
N GLY A 119 -11.75 -9.21 -4.93
CA GLY A 119 -13.03 -9.16 -5.64
C GLY A 119 -13.40 -7.72 -6.00
N LYS A 120 -14.04 -7.52 -7.16
CA LYS A 120 -14.80 -6.29 -7.43
C LYS A 120 -16.16 -6.36 -6.73
N ALA A 121 -16.65 -5.24 -6.22
CA ALA A 121 -18.06 -5.14 -5.87
C ALA A 121 -18.90 -5.36 -7.14
N ARG A 122 -19.86 -6.30 -7.09
CA ARG A 122 -20.69 -6.68 -8.25
C ARG A 122 -21.68 -5.58 -8.65
N GLU A 123 -22.12 -5.66 -9.91
CA GLU A 123 -22.84 -4.63 -10.68
C GLU A 123 -24.20 -4.17 -10.13
N VAL A 124 -24.56 -2.96 -10.58
CA VAL A 124 -25.85 -2.29 -10.38
C VAL A 124 -26.95 -3.12 -11.06
N GLY A 125 -27.73 -3.86 -10.27
CA GLY A 125 -28.85 -4.68 -10.79
C GLY A 125 -29.21 -5.91 -9.95
N ALA A 126 -28.34 -6.33 -9.02
CA ALA A 126 -28.67 -7.40 -8.07
C ALA A 126 -29.67 -6.94 -7.00
N SER A 127 -30.43 -7.89 -6.43
CA SER A 127 -31.32 -7.59 -5.31
C SER A 127 -30.53 -6.95 -4.15
N LYS A 128 -31.14 -6.01 -3.41
CA LYS A 128 -30.44 -5.26 -2.34
C LYS A 128 -29.78 -6.19 -1.31
N LEU A 129 -30.40 -7.32 -1.01
CA LEU A 129 -29.90 -8.29 -0.02
C LEU A 129 -28.70 -9.10 -0.55
N GLU A 130 -28.76 -9.56 -1.80
CA GLU A 130 -27.63 -10.28 -2.43
C GLU A 130 -26.43 -9.35 -2.65
N SER A 131 -26.70 -8.08 -2.97
CA SER A 131 -25.67 -7.04 -3.08
C SER A 131 -24.93 -6.85 -1.76
N VAL A 132 -25.64 -6.69 -0.64
CA VAL A 132 -25.03 -6.54 0.69
C VAL A 132 -24.23 -7.78 1.08
N ARG A 133 -24.76 -9.00 0.87
CA ARG A 133 -24.04 -10.24 1.16
C ARG A 133 -22.76 -10.36 0.30
N SER A 134 -22.84 -9.99 -0.97
CA SER A 134 -21.69 -10.00 -1.88
C SER A 134 -20.62 -8.99 -1.47
N ILE A 135 -21.02 -7.78 -1.07
CA ILE A 135 -20.11 -6.74 -0.56
C ILE A 135 -19.41 -7.21 0.71
N LEU A 136 -20.16 -7.73 1.70
CA LEU A 136 -19.58 -8.24 2.95
C LEU A 136 -18.60 -9.38 2.71
N HIS A 137 -18.97 -10.33 1.83
CA HIS A 137 -18.08 -11.43 1.48
C HIS A 137 -16.80 -10.93 0.79
N THR A 138 -16.91 -9.96 -0.12
CA THR A 138 -15.76 -9.37 -0.82
C THR A 138 -14.86 -8.60 0.13
N LEU A 139 -15.44 -7.86 1.07
CA LEU A 139 -14.71 -7.14 2.12
C LEU A 139 -14.00 -8.12 3.06
N ALA A 140 -14.68 -9.17 3.53
CA ALA A 140 -14.08 -10.20 4.38
C ALA A 140 -12.91 -10.90 3.68
N LYS A 141 -13.06 -11.23 2.38
CA LYS A 141 -11.97 -11.79 1.58
C LYS A 141 -10.80 -10.81 1.46
N ALA A 142 -11.05 -9.53 1.20
CA ALA A 142 -10.00 -8.52 1.13
C ALA A 142 -9.27 -8.40 2.48
N ILE A 143 -9.99 -8.33 3.59
CA ILE A 143 -9.44 -8.31 4.96
C ILE A 143 -8.56 -9.54 5.21
N TRP A 144 -9.03 -10.73 4.87
CA TRP A 144 -8.26 -11.97 5.01
C TRP A 144 -6.97 -11.91 4.18
N THR A 145 -7.06 -11.54 2.90
CA THR A 145 -5.91 -11.45 2.00
C THR A 145 -4.89 -10.43 2.50
N VAL A 146 -5.32 -9.24 2.91
CA VAL A 146 -4.40 -8.21 3.44
C VAL A 146 -3.77 -8.64 4.76
N THR A 147 -4.50 -9.36 5.62
CA THR A 147 -3.94 -9.94 6.85
C THR A 147 -2.86 -10.97 6.55
N TRP A 148 -3.10 -11.84 5.57
CA TRP A 148 -2.09 -12.80 5.10
C TRP A 148 -0.87 -12.09 4.51
N ILE A 149 -1.06 -11.06 3.68
CA ILE A 149 0.03 -10.23 3.14
C ILE A 149 0.84 -9.61 4.28
N LYS A 150 0.17 -9.02 5.27
CA LYS A 150 0.83 -8.39 6.42
C LYS A 150 1.73 -9.39 7.16
N TRP A 151 1.27 -10.62 7.33
CA TRP A 151 2.07 -11.68 7.95
C TRP A 151 3.34 -12.02 7.15
N GLN A 152 3.30 -11.89 5.82
CA GLN A 152 4.49 -12.07 4.98
C GLN A 152 5.54 -10.98 5.21
N PHE A 153 5.16 -9.82 5.72
CA PHE A 153 6.03 -8.65 5.91
C PHE A 153 6.73 -8.58 7.27
N VAL A 154 6.20 -9.30 8.27
CA VAL A 154 6.73 -9.24 9.63
C VAL A 154 8.20 -9.65 9.65
N GLY A 155 9.06 -8.78 10.20
CA GLY A 155 10.51 -9.04 10.32
C GLY A 155 11.29 -8.95 9.01
N GLN A 156 10.74 -8.34 7.97
CA GLN A 156 11.36 -8.26 6.64
C GLN A 156 11.23 -6.85 6.05
N PRO A 157 12.21 -6.35 5.27
CA PRO A 157 12.06 -5.11 4.52
C PRO A 157 10.92 -5.24 3.51
N HIS A 158 9.98 -4.31 3.51
CA HIS A 158 8.80 -4.40 2.66
C HIS A 158 8.26 -3.04 2.23
N LEU A 159 7.63 -3.03 1.06
CA LEU A 159 7.07 -1.87 0.39
C LEU A 159 5.70 -2.22 -0.18
N VAL A 160 4.72 -1.36 0.02
CA VAL A 160 3.36 -1.49 -0.49
C VAL A 160 3.14 -0.36 -1.49
N LEU A 161 3.05 -0.70 -2.77
CA LEU A 161 2.76 0.23 -3.86
C LEU A 161 1.30 0.13 -4.26
N LEU A 162 0.61 1.25 -4.16
CA LEU A 162 -0.81 1.36 -4.45
C LEU A 162 -1.05 2.46 -5.48
N ASN A 163 -1.95 2.20 -6.41
CA ASN A 163 -2.49 3.18 -7.35
C ASN A 163 -3.94 2.81 -7.65
N GLY A 164 -4.80 3.82 -7.76
CA GLY A 164 -6.16 3.63 -8.27
C GLY A 164 -7.27 3.57 -7.23
N PRO A 165 -8.27 2.67 -7.40
CA PRO A 165 -9.64 2.85 -6.89
C PRO A 165 -9.79 2.53 -5.39
N GLY A 166 -11.01 2.64 -4.87
CA GLY A 166 -11.33 2.52 -3.44
C GLY A 166 -10.86 1.22 -2.75
N THR A 167 -10.54 0.15 -3.49
CA THR A 167 -9.88 -1.05 -2.93
C THR A 167 -8.55 -0.70 -2.26
N CYS A 168 -7.80 0.27 -2.78
CA CYS A 168 -6.57 0.76 -2.14
C CYS A 168 -6.84 1.36 -0.76
N CYS A 169 -7.98 2.04 -0.56
CA CYS A 169 -8.40 2.55 0.74
C CYS A 169 -8.62 1.42 1.75
N ILE A 170 -9.25 0.33 1.31
CA ILE A 170 -9.47 -0.86 2.15
C ILE A 170 -8.12 -1.49 2.52
N ILE A 171 -7.23 -1.66 1.54
CA ILE A 171 -5.91 -2.27 1.75
C ILE A 171 -5.08 -1.42 2.73
N ALA A 172 -4.89 -0.14 2.46
CA ALA A 172 -4.08 0.74 3.30
C ALA A 172 -4.69 0.93 4.70
N GLY A 173 -6.00 1.14 4.78
CA GLY A 173 -6.71 1.28 6.05
C GLY A 173 -6.58 0.04 6.92
N TRP A 174 -6.76 -1.16 6.33
CA TRP A 174 -6.59 -2.41 7.06
C TRP A 174 -5.14 -2.66 7.47
N LEU A 175 -4.15 -2.36 6.61
CA LEU A 175 -2.74 -2.44 6.98
C LEU A 175 -2.41 -1.53 8.17
N LYS A 176 -2.86 -0.27 8.15
CA LYS A 176 -2.64 0.66 9.27
C LYS A 176 -3.32 0.21 10.56
N LEU A 177 -4.52 -0.37 10.47
CA LEU A 177 -5.17 -0.99 11.63
C LEU A 177 -4.33 -2.15 12.19
N LEU A 178 -3.84 -3.04 11.32
CA LEU A 178 -2.96 -4.12 11.74
C LEU A 178 -1.64 -3.61 12.32
N GLU A 179 -1.09 -2.50 11.85
CA GLU A 179 0.13 -1.88 12.41
C GLU A 179 -0.08 -1.35 13.84
N ILE A 180 -1.26 -0.80 14.13
CA ILE A 180 -1.64 -0.39 15.49
C ILE A 180 -1.60 -1.61 16.42
N ILE A 181 -2.14 -2.75 15.98
CA ILE A 181 -2.28 -3.99 16.78
C ILE A 181 -0.95 -4.76 16.87
N THR A 182 -0.25 -4.95 15.75
CA THR A 182 0.88 -5.90 15.62
C THR A 182 2.23 -5.30 15.99
N MET A 183 2.31 -4.01 16.32
CA MET A 183 3.59 -3.34 16.62
C MET A 183 4.58 -3.28 15.46
N THR A 184 4.12 -3.52 14.24
CA THR A 184 4.95 -3.43 13.02
C THR A 184 4.58 -2.21 12.19
N ARG A 185 5.41 -1.83 11.22
CA ARG A 185 5.14 -0.73 10.27
C ARG A 185 5.41 -1.21 8.84
N SER A 186 4.55 -0.82 7.90
CA SER A 186 4.74 -1.02 6.46
C SER A 186 4.95 0.32 5.79
N LYS A 187 5.92 0.42 4.88
CA LYS A 187 6.07 1.60 4.03
C LYS A 187 5.01 1.53 2.94
N ILE A 188 3.99 2.38 3.04
CA ILE A 188 2.91 2.47 2.05
C ILE A 188 3.14 3.69 1.17
N VAL A 189 3.31 3.47 -0.13
CA VAL A 189 3.40 4.53 -1.14
C VAL A 189 2.15 4.46 -1.99
N TYR A 190 1.42 5.57 -2.04
CA TYR A 190 0.31 5.73 -2.97
C TYR A 190 0.68 6.69 -4.07
N VAL A 191 0.56 6.22 -5.31
CA VAL A 191 0.76 7.00 -6.52
C VAL A 191 -0.62 7.36 -7.05
N GLU A 192 -0.97 8.64 -6.99
CA GLU A 192 -2.21 9.15 -7.59
C GLU A 192 -2.18 8.95 -9.10
N SER A 193 -3.34 8.90 -9.74
CA SER A 193 -3.42 8.67 -11.18
C SER A 193 -3.01 9.89 -11.98
N LEU A 194 -2.37 9.65 -13.14
CA LEU A 194 -1.99 10.68 -14.09
C LEU A 194 -3.18 11.53 -14.55
N ALA A 195 -4.38 10.96 -14.55
CA ALA A 195 -5.62 11.64 -14.91
C ALA A 195 -6.06 12.72 -13.89
N ARG A 196 -5.38 12.85 -12.76
CA ARG A 196 -5.67 13.84 -11.71
C ARG A 196 -4.69 15.00 -11.78
N THR A 197 -5.01 15.98 -12.61
CA THR A 197 -4.21 17.18 -12.86
C THR A 197 -4.40 18.26 -11.80
N ASP A 198 -5.65 18.54 -11.42
CA ASP A 198 -5.99 19.72 -10.60
C ASP A 198 -6.65 19.40 -9.25
N SER A 199 -7.04 18.14 -9.03
CA SER A 199 -7.52 17.70 -7.72
C SER A 199 -7.28 16.21 -7.47
N LEU A 200 -7.06 15.85 -6.20
CA LEU A 200 -6.92 14.45 -5.78
C LEU A 200 -8.21 13.66 -6.03
N SER A 201 -8.05 12.38 -6.36
CA SER A 201 -9.19 11.47 -6.42
C SER A 201 -9.83 11.30 -5.04
N MET A 202 -11.05 10.77 -4.99
CA MET A 202 -11.68 10.46 -3.70
C MET A 202 -10.83 9.47 -2.89
N SER A 203 -10.27 8.45 -3.55
CA SER A 203 -9.32 7.52 -2.93
C SER A 203 -8.09 8.26 -2.44
N GLY A 204 -7.51 9.14 -3.25
CA GLY A 204 -6.36 9.97 -2.91
C GLY A 204 -6.62 10.81 -1.67
N LYS A 205 -7.77 11.49 -1.58
CA LYS A 205 -8.14 12.28 -0.38
C LYS A 205 -8.23 11.44 0.88
N ILE A 206 -8.78 10.22 0.78
CA ILE A 206 -8.89 9.28 1.92
C ILE A 206 -7.50 8.75 2.32
N LEU A 207 -6.66 8.45 1.34
CA LEU A 207 -5.36 7.84 1.54
C LEU A 207 -4.28 8.84 1.95
N TYR A 208 -4.41 10.11 1.55
CA TYR A 208 -3.48 11.18 1.85
C TYR A 208 -3.03 11.21 3.32
N PRO A 209 -3.93 11.18 4.34
CA PRO A 209 -3.52 11.12 5.75
C PRO A 209 -2.91 9.76 6.18
N LEU A 210 -3.21 8.67 5.47
CA LEU A 210 -2.92 7.30 5.88
C LEU A 210 -1.60 6.76 5.34
N VAL A 211 -1.18 7.19 4.15
CA VAL A 211 0.00 6.62 3.48
C VAL A 211 1.28 7.30 3.94
N ASP A 212 2.39 6.57 3.91
CA ASP A 212 3.68 7.08 4.33
C ASP A 212 4.26 8.04 3.29
N GLU A 213 4.12 7.73 2.01
CA GLU A 213 4.43 8.64 0.90
C GLU A 213 3.21 8.76 -0.02
N PHE A 214 2.90 10.00 -0.39
CA PHE A 214 1.84 10.31 -1.33
C PHE A 214 2.47 10.97 -2.56
N VAL A 215 2.39 10.31 -3.71
CA VAL A 215 3.04 10.74 -4.94
C VAL A 215 2.01 11.22 -5.94
N VAL A 216 2.25 12.40 -6.51
CA VAL A 216 1.46 13.01 -7.57
C VAL A 216 2.36 13.27 -8.78
N GLN A 217 1.76 13.41 -9.97
CA GLN A 217 2.51 13.64 -11.21
C GLN A 217 2.58 15.11 -11.60
N TRP A 218 1.68 15.93 -11.03
CA TRP A 218 1.48 17.33 -11.36
C TRP A 218 1.98 18.22 -10.22
N SER A 219 2.84 19.19 -10.53
CA SER A 219 3.46 20.09 -9.55
C SER A 219 2.44 20.96 -8.81
N GLU A 220 1.36 21.32 -9.49
CA GLU A 220 0.26 22.13 -8.97
C GLU A 220 -0.39 21.47 -7.74
N LEU A 221 -0.45 20.14 -7.70
CA LEU A 221 -0.96 19.41 -6.55
C LEU A 221 0.02 19.47 -5.36
N CYS A 222 1.33 19.54 -5.59
CA CYS A 222 2.29 19.70 -4.50
C CYS A 222 2.23 21.08 -3.83
N GLU A 223 1.79 22.11 -4.55
CA GLU A 223 1.59 23.44 -3.98
C GLU A 223 0.41 23.47 -3.01
N VAL A 224 -0.62 22.65 -3.26
CA VAL A 224 -1.83 22.57 -2.43
C VAL A 224 -1.69 21.53 -1.32
N TYR A 225 -0.95 20.45 -1.56
CA TYR A 225 -0.84 19.30 -0.67
C TYR A 225 0.60 19.14 -0.17
N GLU A 226 0.91 19.71 0.99
CA GLU A 226 2.28 19.78 1.55
C GLU A 226 3.01 18.43 1.71
N ARG A 227 2.27 17.32 1.90
CA ARG A 227 2.84 15.97 2.03
C ARG A 227 2.93 15.23 0.69
N ALA A 228 2.39 15.81 -0.38
CA ALA A 228 2.49 15.23 -1.71
C ALA A 228 3.88 15.49 -2.29
N GLN A 229 4.45 14.48 -2.93
CA GLN A 229 5.71 14.56 -3.64
C GLN A 229 5.48 14.45 -5.14
N CYS A 230 6.08 15.36 -5.91
CA CYS A 230 6.04 15.34 -7.36
C CYS A 230 7.44 15.01 -7.88
N PHE A 231 7.52 13.93 -8.66
CA PHE A 231 8.73 13.51 -9.36
C PHE A 231 8.56 13.61 -10.88
N GLY A 232 7.51 14.32 -11.33
CA GLY A 232 7.06 14.33 -12.71
C GLY A 232 6.24 13.10 -13.09
N ILE A 233 6.23 12.79 -14.38
CA ILE A 233 5.43 11.68 -14.93
C ILE A 233 6.16 10.35 -14.68
N LEU A 234 5.67 9.60 -13.69
CA LEU A 234 6.22 8.29 -13.30
C LEU A 234 5.55 7.10 -14.01
N VAL A 235 4.38 7.33 -14.62
CA VAL A 235 3.39 6.34 -15.08
C VAL A 235 2.84 6.65 -16.47
#